data_AF-A0A1B6MR78-F1
#
_entry.id   AF-A0A1B6MR78-F1
#
_cell.length_a   1.000
_cell.length_b   1.000
_cell.length_c   1.000
_cell.angle_alpha   90.00
_cell.angle_beta   90.00
_cell.angle_gamma   90.00
#
_symmetry.space_group_name_H-M   'P 1'
#
loop_
_entity.id
_entity.type
_entity.pdbx_description
1 polymer ?
#
loop_
_entity_poly.entity_id
_entity_poly.type
_entity_poly.pdbx_seq_one_letter_code
_entity_poly.pdbx_strand_id
1 'polypeptide(L)'
;FLLAPDKNDTSGLKWKWSVVKPGGAKYSARCGVALTSAPGSKAYTFGGVFDVDNEDDDDIDGVFYNDLHCLDLDKFVFRTVSLSGKKEGSKTKRRRRNKDGDEGDVSDEEMEEEEVKIPEVAEVQKVSDDGVFTVTVGPSLATSSDSAAVADHSAGPASCHPHPRMNCGLAVKHGSLYLYGGLYEKGDRTITFNDLHVLDLHKLEEWKTLVSCDVDSQEWFKSSSESEGSSDEEEEGEEEEEDEEEGDEEQMDTN
;
A
#
# COMPACT_ATOMS: atom_id res chain seq x y z
N PHE A 1 -10.07 -19.80 -5.50
CA PHE A 1 -10.41 -21.23 -5.50
C PHE A 1 -10.13 -21.81 -4.12
N LEU A 2 -10.85 -22.86 -3.70
CA LEU A 2 -10.60 -23.59 -2.46
C LEU A 2 -10.16 -25.01 -2.78
N LEU A 3 -9.05 -25.44 -2.18
CA LEU A 3 -8.55 -26.80 -2.25
C LEU A 3 -9.16 -27.61 -1.11
N ALA A 4 -9.87 -28.68 -1.42
CA ALA A 4 -10.47 -29.57 -0.42
C ALA A 4 -10.28 -31.04 -0.83
N PRO A 5 -10.28 -31.98 0.12
CA PRO A 5 -10.27 -33.41 -0.18
C PRO A 5 -11.45 -33.79 -1.09
N ASP A 6 -11.22 -34.66 -2.06
CA ASP A 6 -12.29 -35.18 -2.90
C ASP A 6 -13.19 -36.11 -2.07
N LYS A 7 -14.45 -35.71 -1.86
CA LYS A 7 -15.42 -36.47 -1.05
C LYS A 7 -15.74 -37.84 -1.64
N ASN A 8 -15.48 -38.05 -2.93
CA ASN A 8 -15.74 -39.30 -3.62
C ASN A 8 -14.52 -40.25 -3.57
N ASP A 9 -13.39 -39.82 -3.00
CA ASP A 9 -12.17 -40.60 -2.94
C ASP A 9 -12.03 -41.31 -1.59
N THR A 10 -11.95 -42.64 -1.62
CA THR A 10 -11.74 -43.48 -0.43
C THR A 10 -10.27 -43.61 -0.04
N SER A 11 -9.34 -43.18 -0.91
CA SER A 11 -7.90 -43.25 -0.64
C SER A 11 -7.41 -42.12 0.26
N GLY A 12 -8.13 -40.99 0.30
CA GLY A 12 -7.73 -39.79 1.04
C GLY A 12 -6.55 -39.03 0.41
N LEU A 13 -6.15 -39.40 -0.81
CA LEU A 13 -5.00 -38.81 -1.52
C LEU A 13 -5.41 -37.82 -2.61
N LYS A 14 -6.71 -37.74 -2.94
CA LYS A 14 -7.21 -36.83 -3.97
C LYS A 14 -7.72 -35.52 -3.40
N TRP A 15 -7.38 -34.45 -4.09
CA TRP A 15 -7.80 -33.10 -3.78
C TRP A 15 -8.48 -32.47 -4.99
N LYS A 16 -9.46 -31.62 -4.73
CA LYS A 16 -10.24 -30.92 -5.75
C LYS A 16 -10.21 -29.42 -5.49
N TRP A 17 -9.88 -28.67 -6.53
CA TRP A 17 -10.09 -27.25 -6.55
C TRP A 17 -11.54 -26.93 -6.88
N SER A 18 -12.13 -26.05 -6.09
CA SER A 18 -13.48 -25.53 -6.32
C SER A 18 -13.46 -24.02 -6.44
N VAL A 19 -14.26 -23.47 -7.36
CA VAL A 19 -14.45 -22.02 -7.46
C VAL A 19 -15.24 -21.58 -6.25
N VAL A 20 -14.71 -20.60 -5.51
CA VAL A 20 -15.42 -19.91 -4.43
C VAL A 20 -15.63 -18.49 -4.90
N LYS A 21 -16.89 -18.03 -4.88
CA LYS A 21 -17.24 -16.65 -5.20
C LYS A 21 -17.27 -15.87 -3.89
N PRO A 22 -16.29 -15.00 -3.63
CA PRO A 22 -16.33 -14.20 -2.41
C PRO A 22 -17.47 -13.19 -2.46
N GLY A 23 -18.10 -12.94 -1.32
CA GLY A 23 -19.09 -11.88 -1.13
C GLY A 23 -18.50 -10.62 -0.52
N GLY A 24 -19.35 -9.62 -0.28
CA GLY A 24 -18.97 -8.39 0.43
C GLY A 24 -18.39 -7.31 -0.48
N ALA A 25 -17.35 -6.63 0.01
CA ALA A 25 -16.68 -5.56 -0.71
C ALA A 25 -16.09 -6.08 -2.03
N LYS A 26 -16.35 -5.36 -3.13
CA LYS A 26 -15.73 -5.63 -4.43
C LYS A 26 -14.42 -4.85 -4.52
N TYR A 27 -13.35 -5.52 -4.89
CA TYR A 27 -12.07 -4.88 -5.22
C TYR A 27 -11.97 -4.69 -6.74
N SER A 28 -11.28 -3.64 -7.18
CA SER A 28 -10.94 -3.48 -8.60
C SER A 28 -10.06 -4.63 -9.05
N ALA A 29 -10.08 -4.95 -10.35
CA ALA A 29 -9.07 -5.84 -10.92
C ALA A 29 -7.69 -5.26 -10.60
N ARG A 30 -6.77 -6.10 -10.11
CA ARG A 30 -5.40 -5.70 -9.76
C ARG A 30 -4.52 -6.92 -9.53
N CYS A 31 -3.23 -6.75 -9.70
CA CYS A 31 -2.20 -7.74 -9.40
C CYS A 31 -1.27 -7.21 -8.28
N GLY A 32 -0.27 -8.02 -7.88
CA GLY A 32 0.72 -7.62 -6.87
C GLY A 32 0.16 -7.32 -5.47
N VAL A 33 -1.05 -7.79 -5.16
CA VAL A 33 -1.67 -7.62 -3.85
C VAL A 33 -0.99 -8.53 -2.83
N ALA A 34 -0.56 -7.97 -1.70
CA ALA A 34 -0.04 -8.77 -0.61
C ALA A 34 -1.18 -9.43 0.17
N LEU A 35 -1.00 -10.67 0.62
CA LEU A 35 -1.98 -11.41 1.44
C LEU A 35 -1.30 -12.13 2.60
N THR A 36 -1.93 -12.12 3.77
CA THR A 36 -1.45 -12.87 4.93
C THR A 36 -2.62 -13.44 5.75
N SER A 37 -2.46 -14.65 6.29
CA SER A 37 -3.45 -15.24 7.20
C SER A 37 -3.29 -14.68 8.61
N ALA A 38 -4.41 -14.47 9.30
CA ALA A 38 -4.46 -14.06 10.69
C ALA A 38 -5.29 -15.05 11.53
N PRO A 39 -5.10 -15.08 12.86
CA PRO A 39 -5.93 -15.87 13.76
C PRO A 39 -7.42 -15.54 13.63
N GLY A 40 -8.28 -16.53 13.91
CA GLY A 40 -9.73 -16.37 13.90
C GLY A 40 -10.35 -16.35 12.50
N SER A 41 -9.86 -17.23 11.61
CA SER A 41 -10.38 -17.39 10.23
C SER A 41 -10.42 -16.07 9.45
N LYS A 42 -9.36 -15.27 9.55
CA LYS A 42 -9.22 -14.02 8.82
C LYS A 42 -7.99 -14.08 7.92
N ALA A 43 -8.05 -13.40 6.79
CA ALA A 43 -6.87 -13.02 6.03
C ALA A 43 -6.92 -11.51 5.77
N TYR A 44 -5.76 -10.88 5.68
CA TYR A 44 -5.64 -9.47 5.35
C TYR A 44 -4.93 -9.31 4.01
N THR A 45 -5.37 -8.33 3.24
CA THR A 45 -4.75 -7.98 1.96
C THR A 45 -4.46 -6.50 1.87
N PHE A 46 -3.35 -6.13 1.23
CA PHE A 46 -2.95 -4.74 1.09
C PHE A 46 -2.44 -4.43 -0.32
N GLY A 47 -2.90 -3.30 -0.84
CA GLY A 47 -2.36 -2.65 -2.04
C GLY A 47 -2.62 -3.38 -3.35
N GLY A 48 -1.59 -3.40 -4.19
CA GLY A 48 -1.62 -3.92 -5.57
C GLY A 48 -1.61 -2.81 -6.63
N VAL A 49 -1.56 -3.22 -7.90
CA VAL A 49 -1.57 -2.32 -9.07
C VAL A 49 -2.58 -2.80 -10.11
N PHE A 50 -3.21 -1.86 -10.81
CA PHE A 50 -4.02 -2.11 -11.99
C PHE A 50 -3.45 -1.33 -13.16
N ASP A 51 -3.02 -2.04 -14.18
CA ASP A 51 -2.41 -1.46 -15.36
C ASP A 51 -3.50 -0.92 -16.28
N VAL A 52 -3.34 0.33 -16.72
CA VAL A 52 -4.25 1.05 -17.61
C VAL A 52 -3.47 1.42 -18.87
N ASP A 53 -3.96 0.97 -20.03
CA ASP A 53 -3.41 1.37 -21.31
C ASP A 53 -3.71 2.85 -21.55
N ASN A 54 -2.69 3.65 -21.83
CA ASN A 54 -2.85 5.05 -22.23
C ASN A 54 -3.12 5.12 -23.73
N GLU A 55 -4.29 5.61 -24.12
CA GLU A 55 -4.71 5.71 -25.53
C GLU A 55 -3.88 6.73 -26.33
N ASP A 56 -3.21 7.67 -25.65
CA ASP A 56 -2.53 8.79 -26.30
C ASP A 56 -1.06 8.50 -26.66
N ASP A 57 -0.34 7.68 -25.88
CA ASP A 57 1.14 7.58 -25.94
C ASP A 57 1.74 6.15 -25.94
N ASP A 58 0.98 5.09 -26.29
CA ASP A 58 1.42 3.66 -26.27
C ASP A 58 1.99 3.14 -24.92
N ASP A 59 1.97 3.97 -23.88
CA ASP A 59 2.44 3.67 -22.53
C ASP A 59 1.37 2.96 -21.68
N ILE A 60 1.83 2.20 -20.68
CA ILE A 60 0.97 1.55 -19.69
C ILE A 60 1.18 2.21 -18.33
N ASP A 61 0.12 2.78 -17.77
CA ASP A 61 0.12 3.44 -16.48
C ASP A 61 -0.40 2.53 -15.36
N GLY A 62 0.40 2.35 -14.32
CA GLY A 62 0.01 1.59 -13.13
C GLY A 62 -0.81 2.41 -12.14
N VAL A 63 -2.07 2.02 -11.90
CA VAL A 63 -2.88 2.55 -10.79
C VAL A 63 -2.61 1.74 -9.53
N PHE A 64 -1.78 2.29 -8.63
CA PHE A 64 -1.43 1.64 -7.36
C PHE A 64 -2.44 1.92 -6.25
N TYR A 65 -2.61 0.94 -5.36
CA TYR A 65 -3.53 1.01 -4.23
C TYR A 65 -2.80 0.91 -2.88
N ASN A 66 -3.40 1.47 -1.83
CA ASN A 66 -2.97 1.38 -0.41
C ASN A 66 -4.13 1.02 0.53
N ASP A 67 -5.17 0.38 0.00
CA ASP A 67 -6.31 -0.06 0.77
C ASP A 67 -5.99 -1.35 1.54
N LEU A 68 -6.61 -1.49 2.72
CA LEU A 68 -6.52 -2.69 3.54
C LEU A 68 -7.88 -3.38 3.53
N HIS A 69 -7.88 -4.67 3.23
CA HIS A 69 -9.08 -5.50 3.28
C HIS A 69 -8.90 -6.68 4.22
N CYS A 70 -10.02 -7.16 4.76
CA CYS A 70 -10.10 -8.37 5.57
C CYS A 70 -11.04 -9.35 4.89
N LEU A 71 -10.53 -10.53 4.57
CA LEU A 71 -11.30 -11.69 4.11
C LEU A 71 -11.67 -12.55 5.32
N ASP A 72 -12.97 -12.76 5.50
CA ASP A 72 -13.50 -13.79 6.38
C ASP A 72 -13.36 -15.16 5.70
N LEU A 73 -12.48 -16.03 6.19
CA LEU A 73 -12.17 -17.32 5.58
C LEU A 73 -13.28 -18.37 5.77
N ASP A 74 -14.15 -18.19 6.77
CA ASP A 74 -15.29 -19.08 6.98
C ASP A 74 -16.46 -18.71 6.07
N LYS A 75 -16.74 -17.41 5.92
CA LYS A 75 -17.86 -16.91 5.13
C LYS A 75 -17.50 -16.56 3.69
N PHE A 76 -16.20 -16.47 3.40
CA PHE A 76 -15.67 -15.95 2.14
C PHE A 76 -16.21 -14.56 1.81
N VAL A 77 -16.19 -13.66 2.78
CA VAL A 77 -16.69 -12.28 2.64
C VAL A 77 -15.56 -11.28 2.87
N PHE A 78 -15.32 -10.42 1.88
CA PHE A 78 -14.41 -9.29 2.01
C PHE A 78 -15.07 -8.11 2.73
N ARG A 79 -14.30 -7.44 3.58
CA ARG A 79 -14.64 -6.16 4.21
C ARG A 79 -13.47 -5.21 4.06
N THR A 80 -13.73 -3.97 3.67
CA THR A 80 -12.74 -2.89 3.74
C THR A 80 -12.45 -2.56 5.20
N VAL A 81 -11.18 -2.43 5.54
CA VAL A 81 -10.73 -2.07 6.88
C VAL A 81 -10.50 -0.57 6.90
N SER A 82 -11.35 0.15 7.61
CA SER A 82 -11.21 1.60 7.83
C SER A 82 -10.61 1.85 9.20
N LEU A 83 -9.64 2.75 9.26
CA LEU A 83 -9.00 3.14 10.51
C LEU A 83 -9.85 4.20 11.20
N SER A 84 -10.01 4.06 12.52
CA SER A 84 -10.85 4.96 13.31
C SER A 84 -10.18 6.30 13.66
N GLY A 85 -8.86 6.40 13.44
CA GLY A 85 -8.03 7.52 13.88
C GLY A 85 -7.83 7.51 15.40
N LYS A 86 -6.69 8.02 15.86
CA LYS A 86 -6.54 8.30 17.30
C LYS A 86 -7.52 9.39 17.70
N LYS A 87 -8.40 9.09 18.65
CA LYS A 87 -9.13 10.13 19.37
C LYS A 87 -8.09 10.93 20.16
N GLU A 88 -7.66 12.08 19.62
CA GLU A 88 -6.96 13.06 20.44
C GLU A 88 -7.80 13.31 21.68
N GLY A 89 -7.18 13.15 22.85
CA GLY A 89 -7.86 13.07 24.13
C GLY A 89 -8.98 14.09 24.22
N SER A 90 -10.22 13.58 24.18
CA SER A 90 -11.39 14.33 24.63
C SER A 90 -11.09 14.70 26.07
N LYS A 91 -10.52 15.90 26.26
CA LYS A 91 -10.40 16.55 27.56
C LYS A 91 -11.81 16.56 28.08
N THR A 92 -12.13 15.60 28.94
CA THR A 92 -13.41 15.50 29.59
C THR A 92 -13.63 16.87 30.20
N LYS A 93 -14.55 17.66 29.65
CA LYS A 93 -14.98 18.91 30.26
C LYS A 93 -15.43 18.51 31.65
N ARG A 94 -14.57 18.74 32.66
CA ARG A 94 -14.91 18.59 34.07
C ARG A 94 -16.10 19.52 34.29
N ARG A 95 -17.31 18.97 34.22
CA ARG A 95 -18.51 19.59 34.75
C ARG A 95 -18.16 19.88 36.21
N ARG A 96 -18.02 21.16 36.56
CA ARG A 96 -17.99 21.61 37.95
C ARG A 96 -19.30 21.11 38.59
N ARG A 97 -19.22 19.98 39.29
CA ARG A 97 -20.31 19.50 40.15
C ARG A 97 -20.07 20.17 41.50
N ASN A 98 -20.97 21.09 41.86
CA ASN A 98 -21.06 21.60 43.21
C ASN A 98 -21.25 20.42 44.17
N LYS A 99 -20.52 20.52 45.27
CA LYS A 99 -20.47 19.63 46.42
C LYS A 99 -21.81 19.67 47.17
N ASP A 100 -22.33 18.49 47.45
CA ASP A 100 -23.27 18.05 48.52
C ASP A 100 -23.75 16.66 48.04
N GLY A 101 -23.43 15.50 48.61
CA GLY A 101 -23.03 15.10 49.95
C GLY A 101 -23.93 13.91 50.27
N ASP A 102 -23.52 12.67 49.92
CA ASP A 102 -24.11 11.44 50.47
C ASP A 102 -23.24 10.21 50.14
N GLU A 103 -23.21 9.26 51.07
CA GLU A 103 -22.27 8.14 51.21
C GLU A 103 -22.64 6.90 50.38
N GLY A 104 -21.64 6.06 50.06
CA GLY A 104 -21.84 4.70 49.54
C GLY A 104 -20.63 4.10 48.80
N ASP A 105 -19.75 3.43 49.56
CA ASP A 105 -19.12 2.10 49.34
C ASP A 105 -19.08 1.54 47.88
N VAL A 106 -18.01 0.98 47.29
CA VAL A 106 -16.91 0.12 47.76
C VAL A 106 -15.77 0.15 46.71
N SER A 107 -14.58 -0.29 47.15
CA SER A 107 -13.30 -0.50 46.46
C SER A 107 -13.30 -1.13 45.05
N ASP A 108 -12.40 -0.66 44.19
CA ASP A 108 -11.62 -1.54 43.31
C ASP A 108 -10.20 -0.99 43.09
N GLU A 109 -9.23 -1.88 43.18
CA GLU A 109 -7.79 -1.62 43.24
C GLU A 109 -7.23 -1.46 41.81
N GLU A 110 -6.66 -0.31 41.47
CA GLU A 110 -5.82 -0.19 40.28
C GLU A 110 -4.36 0.04 40.65
N MET A 111 -3.59 -0.97 40.27
CA MET A 111 -2.16 -1.21 40.45
C MET A 111 -1.31 -0.13 39.77
N GLU A 112 -0.42 0.49 40.54
CA GLU A 112 0.60 1.42 40.06
C GLU A 112 1.62 0.68 39.17
N GLU A 113 1.85 1.18 37.95
CA GLU A 113 3.07 0.87 37.20
C GLU A 113 4.05 2.04 37.27
N GLU A 114 5.23 1.75 37.81
CA GLU A 114 6.37 2.63 38.01
C GLU A 114 6.93 3.17 36.68
N GLU A 115 6.98 4.50 36.53
CA GLU A 115 7.82 5.14 35.51
C GLU A 115 9.30 5.15 35.96
N VAL A 116 10.12 4.38 35.25
CA VAL A 116 11.58 4.41 35.38
C VAL A 116 12.13 5.69 34.75
N LYS A 117 12.62 6.62 35.58
CA LYS A 117 13.38 7.82 35.17
C LYS A 117 14.83 7.46 34.84
N ILE A 118 15.33 7.92 33.69
CA ILE A 118 16.76 7.96 33.33
C ILE A 118 17.08 9.38 32.82
N PRO A 119 18.24 9.97 33.17
CA PRO A 119 18.34 11.40 33.44
C PRO A 119 18.72 12.29 32.25
N GLU A 120 18.29 13.54 32.41
CA GLU A 120 18.58 14.77 31.70
C GLU A 120 20.09 15.06 31.56
N VAL A 121 20.55 15.39 30.35
CA VAL A 121 21.87 15.96 30.09
C VAL A 121 21.72 17.37 29.53
N ALA A 122 22.03 18.31 30.42
CA ALA A 122 22.75 19.58 30.25
C ALA A 122 22.40 20.54 29.09
N GLU A 123 21.92 21.69 29.56
CA GLU A 123 21.87 23.04 29.01
C GLU A 123 22.96 23.46 28.01
N VAL A 124 22.56 24.23 27.00
CA VAL A 124 23.37 25.33 26.45
C VAL A 124 22.51 26.60 26.40
N GLN A 125 23.05 27.67 26.99
CA GLN A 125 22.43 28.98 27.21
C GLN A 125 22.35 29.86 25.94
N LYS A 126 21.17 30.47 25.73
CA LYS A 126 20.86 31.93 25.52
C LYS A 126 22.09 32.88 25.43
N VAL A 127 22.20 33.96 24.64
CA VAL A 127 21.29 34.92 23.94
C VAL A 127 22.18 35.86 23.11
N SER A 128 21.72 36.40 21.98
CA SER A 128 21.78 37.85 21.67
C SER A 128 21.07 38.20 20.35
N ASP A 129 20.54 39.41 20.37
CA ASP A 129 19.43 40.00 19.65
C ASP A 129 19.86 40.85 18.44
N ASP A 130 18.84 41.34 17.72
CA ASP A 130 18.79 42.54 16.90
C ASP A 130 18.99 42.42 15.36
N GLY A 131 17.96 42.79 14.61
CA GLY A 131 17.99 42.82 13.15
C GLY A 131 16.62 42.81 12.47
N VAL A 132 15.88 43.90 12.62
CA VAL A 132 14.58 44.18 11.98
C VAL A 132 14.62 44.01 10.44
N PHE A 133 13.62 43.35 9.84
CA PHE A 133 13.04 43.76 8.56
C PHE A 133 11.64 43.15 8.37
N THR A 134 10.63 43.97 8.60
CA THR A 134 9.23 43.69 8.30
C THR A 134 8.95 43.96 6.83
N VAL A 135 8.42 42.98 6.08
CA VAL A 135 7.67 43.24 4.85
C VAL A 135 6.32 42.52 4.93
N THR A 136 5.30 43.33 5.20
CA THR A 136 3.88 42.98 5.17
C THR A 136 3.37 43.18 3.75
N VAL A 137 2.81 42.16 3.10
CA VAL A 137 1.95 42.33 1.93
C VAL A 137 0.63 41.62 2.22
N GLY A 138 -0.45 42.43 2.24
CA GLY A 138 -1.81 42.00 2.49
C GLY A 138 -2.51 41.39 1.26
N PRO A 139 -3.78 40.98 1.40
CA PRO A 139 -4.41 39.92 0.62
C PRO A 139 -5.02 40.41 -0.70
N SER A 140 -5.17 39.51 -1.67
CA SER A 140 -6.03 39.70 -2.84
C SER A 140 -6.93 38.47 -3.01
N LEU A 141 -8.24 38.72 -3.05
CA LEU A 141 -9.32 37.74 -3.26
C LEU A 141 -9.66 37.60 -4.76
N ALA A 142 -10.22 36.41 -5.07
CA ALA A 142 -10.98 36.00 -6.26
C ALA A 142 -10.12 35.52 -7.45
N THR A 143 -10.38 34.41 -8.14
CA THR A 143 -11.63 33.64 -8.38
C THR A 143 -11.34 32.15 -8.67
N SER A 144 -12.37 31.34 -8.45
CA SER A 144 -12.56 29.90 -8.66
C SER A 144 -12.32 29.34 -10.07
N SER A 145 -11.72 28.14 -10.14
CA SER A 145 -12.14 26.90 -10.85
C SER A 145 -10.97 26.16 -11.51
N ASP A 146 -10.50 25.07 -10.89
CA ASP A 146 -10.56 23.72 -11.49
C ASP A 146 -9.91 22.67 -10.57
N SER A 147 -10.60 21.54 -10.46
CA SER A 147 -10.21 20.38 -9.66
C SER A 147 -9.19 19.54 -10.44
N ALA A 148 -7.93 19.59 -10.00
CA ALA A 148 -6.98 18.53 -10.26
C ALA A 148 -6.18 18.32 -8.97
N ALA A 149 -6.31 17.14 -8.37
CA ALA A 149 -5.56 16.75 -7.18
C ALA A 149 -4.09 16.52 -7.58
N VAL A 150 -3.35 17.62 -7.69
CA VAL A 150 -1.89 17.58 -7.62
C VAL A 150 -1.52 17.29 -6.17
N ALA A 151 -0.94 16.12 -5.92
CA ALA A 151 -0.31 15.81 -4.66
C ALA A 151 0.88 16.76 -4.48
N ASP A 152 0.61 17.88 -3.81
CA ASP A 152 1.60 18.82 -3.32
C ASP A 152 2.43 18.13 -2.24
N HIS A 153 3.74 17.98 -2.49
CA HIS A 153 4.72 17.57 -1.50
C HIS A 153 5.02 18.78 -0.58
N SER A 154 4.02 19.21 0.19
CA SER A 154 4.27 19.98 1.41
C SER A 154 4.40 19.00 2.57
N ALA A 155 5.59 18.96 3.16
CA ALA A 155 5.94 18.17 4.34
C ALA A 155 5.07 18.56 5.54
N GLY A 156 3.85 18.03 5.59
CA GLY A 156 3.04 17.86 6.79
C GLY A 156 3.52 16.65 7.60
N PRO A 157 2.94 16.39 8.80
CA PRO A 157 3.34 15.24 9.60
C PRO A 157 3.25 13.99 8.73
N ALA A 158 4.38 13.27 8.61
CA ALA A 158 4.53 12.09 7.77
C ALA A 158 3.23 11.28 7.81
N SER A 159 2.59 11.11 6.65
CA SER A 159 1.37 10.33 6.56
C SER A 159 1.66 8.97 7.17
N CYS A 160 1.07 8.69 8.33
CA CYS A 160 1.32 7.45 9.05
C CYS A 160 0.86 6.23 8.25
N HIS A 161 0.05 6.46 7.20
CA HIS A 161 -0.47 5.47 6.29
C HIS A 161 0.55 5.11 5.19
N PRO A 162 0.80 3.81 4.93
CA PRO A 162 1.72 3.39 3.88
C PRO A 162 1.32 3.92 2.49
N HIS A 163 2.31 4.30 1.69
CA HIS A 163 2.09 4.72 0.30
C HIS A 163 1.47 3.60 -0.55
N PRO A 164 0.70 3.93 -1.61
CA PRO A 164 0.27 2.97 -2.62
C PRO A 164 1.44 2.16 -3.17
N ARG A 165 1.27 0.83 -3.23
CA ARG A 165 2.36 -0.09 -3.59
C ARG A 165 1.84 -1.46 -3.99
N MET A 166 2.65 -2.16 -4.78
CA MET A 166 2.51 -3.58 -5.06
C MET A 166 3.62 -4.39 -4.39
N ASN A 167 3.45 -5.71 -4.33
CA ASN A 167 4.48 -6.68 -3.93
C ASN A 167 5.13 -6.39 -2.56
N CYS A 168 4.39 -5.76 -1.64
CA CYS A 168 4.86 -5.56 -0.28
C CYS A 168 4.85 -6.87 0.52
N GLY A 169 5.70 -6.95 1.54
CA GLY A 169 5.68 -8.04 2.52
C GLY A 169 4.62 -7.80 3.58
N LEU A 170 3.78 -8.80 3.86
CA LEU A 170 2.70 -8.70 4.85
C LEU A 170 2.76 -9.87 5.85
N ALA A 171 2.79 -9.59 7.14
CA ALA A 171 2.88 -10.60 8.19
C ALA A 171 2.04 -10.23 9.42
N VAL A 172 1.52 -11.23 10.13
CA VAL A 172 0.78 -11.02 11.38
C VAL A 172 1.52 -11.67 12.54
N LYS A 173 1.74 -10.92 13.62
CA LYS A 173 2.31 -11.43 14.87
C LYS A 173 1.68 -10.72 16.06
N HIS A 174 1.24 -11.49 17.06
CA HIS A 174 0.68 -10.99 18.33
C HIS A 174 -0.44 -9.94 18.15
N GLY A 175 -1.36 -10.16 17.21
CA GLY A 175 -2.46 -9.21 16.96
C GLY A 175 -2.06 -7.94 16.21
N SER A 176 -0.81 -7.84 15.75
CA SER A 176 -0.34 -6.74 14.90
C SER A 176 -0.06 -7.21 13.48
N LEU A 177 -0.44 -6.38 12.51
CA LEU A 177 -0.14 -6.53 11.10
C LEU A 177 1.09 -5.71 10.75
N TYR A 178 2.09 -6.33 10.15
CA TYR A 178 3.33 -5.72 9.71
C TYR A 178 3.33 -5.63 8.19
N LEU A 179 3.72 -4.47 7.67
CA LEU A 179 3.90 -4.20 6.25
C LEU A 179 5.33 -3.75 6.01
N TYR A 180 6.03 -4.40 5.09
CA TYR A 180 7.41 -4.07 4.74
C TYR A 180 7.58 -3.87 3.25
N GLY A 181 8.25 -2.78 2.87
CA GLY A 181 8.68 -2.50 1.51
C GLY A 181 7.56 -2.56 0.46
N GLY A 182 7.92 -2.98 -0.76
CA GLY A 182 7.05 -2.99 -1.94
C GLY A 182 7.57 -2.09 -3.04
N LEU A 183 6.84 -2.05 -4.16
CA LEU A 183 7.20 -1.31 -5.36
C LEU A 183 6.13 -0.29 -5.73
N TYR A 184 6.54 0.82 -6.33
CA TYR A 184 5.68 1.83 -6.94
C TYR A 184 6.33 2.34 -8.23
N GLU A 185 5.54 2.52 -9.28
CA GLU A 185 6.03 2.97 -10.57
C GLU A 185 5.49 4.37 -10.88
N LYS A 186 6.34 5.21 -11.46
CA LYS A 186 6.01 6.58 -11.88
C LYS A 186 6.71 6.89 -13.20
N GLY A 187 5.98 6.72 -14.31
CA GLY A 187 6.58 6.62 -15.64
C GLY A 187 7.62 5.50 -15.66
N ASP A 188 8.76 5.75 -16.29
CA ASP A 188 9.86 4.77 -16.43
C ASP A 188 10.62 4.45 -15.13
N ARG A 189 10.21 5.02 -13.99
CA ARG A 189 10.92 4.86 -12.71
C ARG A 189 10.18 3.92 -11.78
N THR A 190 10.87 2.88 -11.36
CA THR A 190 10.42 1.98 -10.30
C THR A 190 11.08 2.35 -8.96
N ILE A 191 10.26 2.75 -8.00
CA ILE A 191 10.65 3.06 -6.63
C ILE A 191 10.49 1.81 -5.79
N THR A 192 11.54 1.43 -5.07
CA THR A 192 11.50 0.32 -4.10
C THR A 192 11.43 0.88 -2.69
N PHE A 193 10.36 0.58 -1.98
CA PHE A 193 10.23 0.97 -0.58
C PHE A 193 11.04 0.04 0.33
N ASN A 194 11.69 0.63 1.34
CA ASN A 194 12.39 -0.06 2.43
C ASN A 194 11.83 0.33 3.83
N ASP A 195 10.62 0.87 3.87
CA ASP A 195 9.90 1.22 5.09
C ASP A 195 9.30 -0.02 5.77
N LEU A 196 9.01 0.13 7.06
CA LEU A 196 8.34 -0.86 7.87
C LEU A 196 7.23 -0.18 8.67
N HIS A 197 6.00 -0.68 8.53
CA HIS A 197 4.82 -0.19 9.22
C HIS A 197 4.16 -1.29 10.04
N VAL A 198 3.48 -0.90 11.11
CA VAL A 198 2.70 -1.81 11.96
C VAL A 198 1.31 -1.25 12.24
N LEU A 199 0.29 -2.09 12.23
CA LEU A 199 -1.09 -1.78 12.58
C LEU A 199 -1.59 -2.75 13.64
N ASP A 200 -2.17 -2.23 14.72
CA ASP A 200 -2.88 -3.03 15.72
C ASP A 200 -4.24 -3.46 15.17
N LEU A 201 -4.45 -4.77 15.01
CA LEU A 201 -5.66 -5.35 14.43
C LEU A 201 -6.86 -5.36 15.40
N HIS A 202 -6.63 -5.14 16.69
CA HIS A 202 -7.69 -5.02 17.69
C HIS A 202 -8.23 -3.60 17.76
N LYS A 203 -7.32 -2.62 17.71
CA LYS A 203 -7.68 -1.19 17.83
C LYS A 203 -8.07 -0.57 16.50
N LEU A 204 -7.37 -0.93 15.41
CA LEU A 204 -7.58 -0.36 14.07
C LEU A 204 -7.65 1.18 14.10
N GLU A 205 -6.75 1.82 14.84
CA GLU A 205 -6.72 3.27 15.04
C GLU A 205 -5.89 3.96 13.96
N GLU A 206 -4.63 3.57 13.83
CA GLU A 206 -3.68 4.15 12.88
C GLU A 206 -2.54 3.16 12.58
N TRP A 207 -1.90 3.36 11.44
CA TRP A 207 -0.61 2.74 11.16
C TRP A 207 0.49 3.48 11.94
N LYS A 208 1.49 2.72 12.41
CA LYS A 208 2.70 3.27 13.01
C LYS A 208 3.89 2.91 12.13
N THR A 209 4.63 3.91 11.68
CA THR A 209 5.90 3.73 10.98
C THR A 209 7.00 3.37 11.98
N LEU A 210 7.65 2.24 11.77
CA LEU A 210 8.82 1.78 12.54
C LEU A 210 10.13 2.14 11.86
N VAL A 211 10.15 2.05 10.52
CA VAL A 211 11.27 2.48 9.67
C VAL A 211 10.68 3.32 8.55
N SER A 212 11.17 4.55 8.37
CA SER A 212 10.76 5.43 7.27
C SER A 212 11.56 5.14 6.01
N CYS A 213 10.92 5.24 4.85
CA CYS A 213 11.59 5.25 3.55
C CYS A 213 11.88 6.70 3.19
N ASP A 214 13.15 7.06 3.03
CA ASP A 214 13.55 8.34 2.46
C ASP A 214 13.65 8.18 0.94
N VAL A 215 12.51 8.38 0.27
CA VAL A 215 12.41 8.23 -1.19
C VAL A 215 13.29 9.26 -1.91
N ASP A 216 13.47 10.45 -1.33
CA ASP A 216 14.26 11.54 -1.95
C ASP A 216 15.77 11.22 -1.96
N SER A 217 16.21 10.36 -1.05
CA SER A 217 17.59 9.86 -1.03
C SER A 217 17.90 8.80 -2.10
N GLN A 218 16.89 8.29 -2.82
CA GLN A 218 17.09 7.23 -3.81
C GLN A 218 17.59 7.80 -5.14
N GLU A 219 18.78 7.36 -5.54
CA GLU A 219 19.35 7.68 -6.86
C GLU A 219 18.80 6.73 -7.94
N TRP A 220 18.27 7.30 -9.02
CA TRP A 220 17.78 6.54 -10.16
C TRP A 220 18.91 6.25 -11.15
N PHE A 221 19.21 4.97 -11.38
CA PHE A 221 20.13 4.53 -12.43
C PHE A 221 19.34 4.08 -13.66
N LYS A 222 19.36 4.86 -14.74
CA LYS A 222 18.85 4.40 -16.04
C LYS A 222 19.74 3.27 -16.54
N SER A 223 19.15 2.15 -16.96
CA SER A 223 19.89 1.08 -17.64
C SER A 223 20.46 1.63 -18.95
N SER A 224 21.77 1.47 -19.18
CA SER A 224 22.47 2.00 -20.37
C SER A 224 22.13 1.26 -21.67
N SER A 225 21.19 0.30 -21.64
CA SER A 225 20.73 -0.46 -22.82
C SER A 225 19.81 0.34 -23.75
N GLU A 226 19.38 1.53 -23.33
CA GLU A 226 18.52 2.44 -24.08
C GLU A 226 19.36 3.49 -24.85
N SER A 227 20.61 3.16 -25.18
CA SER A 227 21.39 3.97 -26.12
C SER A 227 20.88 3.64 -27.52
N GLU A 228 19.93 4.44 -27.99
CA GLU A 228 19.55 4.67 -29.38
C GLU A 228 20.67 4.27 -30.36
N GLY A 229 20.65 3.02 -30.81
CA GLY A 229 21.60 2.49 -31.77
C GLY A 229 21.18 2.95 -33.17
N SER A 230 21.37 4.23 -33.47
CA SER A 230 21.34 4.72 -34.84
C SER A 230 22.56 4.15 -35.58
N SER A 231 22.42 2.92 -36.09
CA SER A 231 23.29 2.38 -37.11
C SER A 231 22.57 2.57 -38.45
N ASP A 232 22.85 3.72 -39.04
CA ASP A 232 22.59 4.03 -40.44
C ASP A 232 23.43 3.07 -41.31
N GLU A 233 22.83 1.97 -41.75
CA GLU A 233 23.36 1.14 -42.82
C GLU A 233 22.38 1.17 -43.99
N GLU A 234 22.58 2.17 -44.85
CA GLU A 234 22.16 2.19 -46.23
C GLU A 234 22.92 1.09 -46.99
N GLU A 235 22.23 0.05 -47.48
CA GLU A 235 22.66 -0.60 -48.72
C GLU A 235 21.45 -1.09 -49.53
N GLU A 236 21.41 -0.61 -50.77
CA GLU A 236 20.37 -0.78 -51.78
C GLU A 236 20.33 -2.21 -52.34
N GLY A 237 19.12 -2.66 -52.69
CA GLY A 237 18.82 -3.35 -53.95
C GLY A 237 19.22 -4.82 -54.10
N GLU A 238 18.23 -5.69 -54.28
CA GLU A 238 17.96 -6.32 -55.59
C GLU A 238 16.71 -7.22 -55.48
N GLU A 239 15.76 -6.97 -56.38
CA GLU A 239 14.57 -7.80 -56.62
C GLU A 239 14.98 -9.10 -57.31
N GLU A 240 14.50 -10.27 -56.87
CA GLU A 240 14.35 -11.43 -57.76
C GLU A 240 13.09 -12.25 -57.39
N GLU A 241 12.07 -12.05 -58.24
CA GLU A 241 11.23 -13.03 -58.93
C GLU A 241 10.54 -14.16 -58.14
N GLU A 242 9.21 -14.06 -58.09
CA GLU A 242 8.29 -15.16 -57.82
C GLU A 242 8.29 -16.13 -59.02
N ASP A 243 8.67 -17.39 -58.80
CA ASP A 243 8.29 -18.49 -59.69
C ASP A 243 7.63 -19.61 -58.86
N GLU A 244 6.31 -19.74 -59.07
CA GLU A 244 5.49 -20.87 -58.68
C GLU A 244 5.84 -22.08 -59.56
N GLU A 245 6.21 -23.23 -58.98
CA GLU A 245 5.91 -24.52 -59.61
C GLU A 245 5.44 -25.57 -58.59
N GLU A 246 4.27 -26.14 -58.91
CA GLU A 246 3.58 -27.21 -58.22
C GLU A 246 4.39 -28.52 -58.17
N GLY A 247 4.44 -29.14 -56.99
CA GLY A 247 5.09 -30.43 -56.75
C GLY A 247 4.14 -31.45 -56.14
N ASP A 248 3.40 -32.13 -57.03
CA ASP A 248 2.98 -33.54 -57.04
C ASP A 248 2.77 -34.29 -55.70
N GLU A 249 1.52 -34.63 -55.40
CA GLU A 249 1.13 -35.52 -54.30
C GLU A 249 1.08 -36.99 -54.78
N GLU A 250 2.20 -37.71 -54.69
CA GLU A 250 2.21 -39.17 -54.85
C GLU A 250 1.68 -39.89 -53.59
N GLN A 251 0.52 -40.49 -53.82
CA GLN A 251 -0.12 -41.61 -53.13
C GLN A 251 0.86 -42.70 -52.63
N MET A 252 0.86 -42.99 -51.33
CA MET A 252 1.25 -44.30 -50.80
C MET A 252 0.25 -44.83 -49.78
N ASP A 253 -0.54 -45.80 -50.25
CA ASP A 253 -1.24 -46.79 -49.43
C ASP A 253 -0.27 -47.52 -48.51
N THR A 254 -0.62 -47.65 -47.23
CA THR A 254 -0.11 -48.72 -46.37
C THR A 254 -1.21 -49.24 -45.45
N ASN A 255 -1.83 -50.32 -45.93
CA ASN A 255 -2.33 -51.53 -45.26
C ASN A 255 -2.66 -51.49 -43.75
#